data_AF-A0A7C3E4Y5-F1
#
_entry.id   AF-A0A7C3E4Y5-F1
#
_cell.length_a   1.000
_cell.length_b   1.000
_cell.length_c   1.000
_cell.angle_alpha   90.00
_cell.angle_beta   90.00
_cell.angle_gamma   90.00
#
_symmetry.space_group_name_H-M   'P 1'
#
loop_
_entity.id
_entity.type
_entity.pdbx_description
1 polymer ?
#
loop_
_entity_poly.entity_id
_entity_poly.type
_entity_poly.pdbx_seq_one_letter_code
_entity_poly.pdbx_strand_id
1 'polypeptide(L)'
;SIGDYVLTGGELPALVVLDSVARLLPGVLGAEESALDESFADGLLEYPHYTRPAEFRGWKVPDVLISGHHAEIAKWRRKESLRRTLNRRPDLLEKANLSDEDLKLLDAIRAEQKCEEDTGERN
;
A
#
# COMPACT_ATOMS: atom_id res chain seq x y z
N SER A 1 -21.30 2.09 11.66
CA SER A 1 -21.13 0.73 11.11
C SER A 1 -19.66 0.52 10.79
N ILE A 2 -19.11 -0.70 10.91
CA ILE A 2 -17.72 -1.03 10.52
C ILE A 2 -17.61 -1.69 9.14
N GLY A 3 -18.72 -1.78 8.41
CA GLY A 3 -18.80 -2.23 7.02
C GLY A 3 -20.19 -2.74 6.66
N ASP A 4 -20.38 -3.09 5.39
CA ASP A 4 -21.67 -3.52 4.83
C ASP A 4 -21.85 -5.04 4.95
N TYR A 5 -21.99 -5.51 6.18
CA TYR A 5 -22.23 -6.91 6.51
C TYR A 5 -22.95 -7.04 7.87
N VAL A 6 -23.55 -8.20 8.13
CA VAL A 6 -24.35 -8.46 9.34
C VAL A 6 -23.56 -9.29 10.35
N LEU A 7 -23.57 -8.87 11.62
CA LEU A 7 -23.02 -9.61 12.75
C LEU A 7 -24.12 -9.95 13.76
N THR A 8 -23.88 -10.98 14.57
CA THR A 8 -24.83 -11.43 15.60
C THR A 8 -24.90 -10.49 16.80
N GLY A 9 -23.90 -9.63 16.99
CA GLY A 9 -23.75 -8.74 18.14
C GLY A 9 -22.74 -7.62 17.89
N GLY A 10 -22.62 -6.72 18.87
CA GLY A 10 -21.81 -5.50 18.79
C GLY A 10 -20.39 -5.63 19.35
N GLU A 11 -20.01 -6.77 19.89
CA GLU A 11 -18.75 -6.99 20.59
C GLU A 11 -17.55 -6.86 19.65
N LEU A 12 -17.59 -7.50 18.47
CA LEU A 12 -16.52 -7.39 17.48
C LEU A 12 -16.38 -5.97 16.92
N PRO A 13 -17.47 -5.26 16.51
CA PRO A 13 -17.37 -3.85 16.15
C PRO A 13 -16.79 -2.95 17.24
N ALA A 14 -17.18 -3.17 18.50
CA ALA A 14 -16.65 -2.40 19.62
C ALA A 14 -15.14 -2.60 19.76
N LEU A 15 -14.64 -3.84 19.65
CA LEU A 15 -13.21 -4.14 19.71
C LEU A 15 -12.43 -3.56 18.53
N VAL A 16 -12.99 -3.62 17.31
CA VAL A 16 -12.37 -3.01 16.11
C VAL A 16 -12.19 -1.50 16.29
N VAL A 17 -13.23 -0.81 16.77
CA VAL A 17 -13.17 0.64 17.03
C VAL A 17 -12.18 0.95 18.16
N LEU A 18 -12.23 0.18 19.26
CA LEU A 18 -11.31 0.34 20.39
C LEU A 18 -9.85 0.24 19.94
N ASP A 19 -9.50 -0.81 19.21
CA ASP A 19 -8.14 -1.02 18.70
C ASP A 19 -7.71 0.11 17.76
N SER A 20 -8.55 0.46 16.79
CA SER A 20 -8.25 1.51 15.80
C SER A 20 -7.98 2.87 16.46
N VAL A 21 -8.77 3.24 17.48
CA VAL A 21 -8.62 4.51 18.19
C VAL A 21 -7.46 4.47 19.19
N ALA A 22 -7.27 3.36 19.90
CA ALA A 22 -6.20 3.23 20.89
C ALA A 22 -4.81 3.36 20.25
N ARG A 23 -4.63 2.88 19.01
CA ARG A 23 -3.36 3.01 18.26
C ARG A 23 -2.95 4.46 17.98
N LEU A 24 -3.89 5.39 18.00
CA LEU A 24 -3.61 6.83 17.82
C LEU A 24 -3.12 7.51 19.10
N LEU A 25 -3.17 6.82 20.25
CA LEU A 25 -2.70 7.37 21.51
C LEU A 25 -1.17 7.31 21.61
N PRO A 26 -0.51 8.39 22.06
CA PRO A 26 0.94 8.41 22.26
C PRO A 26 1.42 7.26 23.15
N GLY A 27 2.52 6.63 22.76
CA GLY A 27 3.14 5.53 23.52
C GLY A 27 2.54 4.14 23.29
N VAL A 28 1.47 3.99 22.49
CA VAL A 28 0.89 2.66 22.19
C VAL A 28 1.65 1.91 21.11
N LEU A 29 2.00 2.56 19.99
CA LEU A 29 2.62 1.89 18.84
C LEU A 29 4.14 1.69 18.96
N GLY A 30 4.79 2.27 19.98
CA GLY A 30 6.25 2.22 20.19
C GLY A 30 7.06 3.03 19.16
N ALA A 31 6.72 2.97 17.88
CA ALA A 31 7.28 3.78 16.79
C ALA A 31 6.16 4.61 16.14
N GLU A 32 6.08 5.89 16.49
CA GLU A 32 5.01 6.79 16.04
C GLU A 32 5.01 6.99 14.52
N GLU A 33 6.19 6.93 13.88
CA GLU A 33 6.34 7.06 12.43
C GLU A 33 5.65 5.93 11.66
N SER A 34 5.45 4.75 12.26
CA SER A 34 4.80 3.62 11.59
C SER A 34 3.36 3.92 11.21
N ALA A 35 2.65 4.74 11.98
CA ALA A 35 1.27 5.11 11.67
C ALA A 35 1.16 6.00 10.41
N LEU A 36 2.24 6.66 10.00
CA LEU A 36 2.26 7.57 8.84
C LEU A 36 2.36 6.82 7.51
N ASP A 37 2.99 5.65 7.51
CA ASP A 37 3.19 4.81 6.33
C ASP A 37 2.06 3.79 6.12
N GLU A 38 1.08 3.73 7.02
CA GLU A 38 -0.03 2.79 6.96
C GLU A 38 -1.03 3.08 5.84
N SER A 39 -1.77 2.04 5.44
CA SER A 39 -2.87 2.21 4.49
C SER A 39 -3.87 3.26 5.00
N PHE A 40 -4.34 4.10 4.09
CA PHE A 40 -5.29 5.20 4.31
C PHE A 40 -4.73 6.42 5.07
N ALA A 41 -3.49 6.39 5.58
CA ALA A 41 -2.90 7.53 6.28
C ALA A 41 -2.80 8.79 5.39
N ASP A 42 -2.44 8.60 4.12
CA ASP A 42 -2.37 9.65 3.09
C ASP A 42 -3.44 9.49 1.98
N GLY A 43 -4.41 8.61 2.20
CA GLY A 43 -5.44 8.25 1.22
C GLY A 43 -5.06 7.16 0.22
N LEU A 44 -3.87 6.55 0.32
CA LEU A 44 -3.45 5.43 -0.54
C LEU A 44 -3.37 4.11 0.23
N LEU A 45 -3.28 2.99 -0.48
CA LEU A 45 -2.93 1.69 0.10
C LEU A 45 -1.42 1.59 0.28
N GLU A 46 -0.99 0.92 1.35
CA GLU A 46 0.42 0.73 1.66
C GLU A 46 1.14 -0.17 0.63
N TYR A 47 2.42 0.10 0.43
CA TYR A 47 3.31 -0.67 -0.45
C TYR A 47 3.56 -2.10 0.07
N PRO A 48 4.03 -3.04 -0.79
CA PRO A 48 4.35 -4.39 -0.34
C PRO A 48 5.64 -4.41 0.49
N HIS A 49 5.60 -5.18 1.57
CA HIS A 49 6.72 -5.38 2.49
C HIS A 49 7.45 -6.70 2.23
N TYR A 50 8.76 -6.66 2.39
CA TYR A 50 9.63 -7.82 2.22
C TYR A 50 10.50 -7.97 3.46
N THR A 51 10.80 -9.22 3.81
CA THR A 51 11.70 -9.55 4.91
C THR A 51 12.57 -10.74 4.52
N ARG A 52 13.53 -11.08 5.37
CA ARG A 52 14.45 -12.19 5.12
C ARG A 52 13.69 -13.52 5.01
N PRO A 53 14.15 -14.47 4.17
CA PRO A 53 15.35 -14.42 3.32
C PRO A 53 15.16 -13.62 2.01
N ALA A 54 16.26 -13.21 1.37
CA ALA A 54 16.24 -12.41 0.13
C ALA A 54 15.63 -13.16 -1.09
N GLU A 55 15.60 -14.49 -1.03
CA GLU A 55 14.88 -15.32 -1.99
C GLU A 55 14.07 -16.37 -1.22
N PHE A 56 12.78 -16.46 -1.51
CA PHE A 56 11.88 -17.43 -0.89
C PHE A 56 11.07 -18.13 -1.98
N ARG A 57 11.23 -19.45 -2.12
CA ARG A 57 10.53 -20.28 -3.13
C ARG A 57 10.71 -19.79 -4.58
N GLY A 58 11.86 -19.21 -4.91
CA GLY A 58 12.15 -18.59 -6.22
C GLY A 58 11.68 -17.14 -6.37
N TRP A 59 11.01 -16.58 -5.35
CA TRP A 59 10.57 -15.18 -5.33
C TRP A 59 11.67 -14.35 -4.72
N LYS A 60 12.21 -13.41 -5.50
CA LYS A 60 13.29 -12.53 -5.06
C LYS A 60 12.73 -11.22 -4.51
N VAL A 61 13.35 -10.71 -3.47
CA VAL A 61 13.14 -9.33 -3.02
C VAL A 61 13.61 -8.39 -4.15
N PRO A 62 12.83 -7.35 -4.50
CA PRO A 62 13.24 -6.37 -5.50
C PRO A 62 14.64 -5.79 -5.22
N ASP A 63 15.50 -5.75 -6.24
CA ASP A 63 16.91 -5.31 -6.10
C ASP A 63 17.02 -3.90 -5.50
N VAL A 64 16.07 -3.01 -5.81
CA VAL A 64 16.02 -1.66 -5.24
C VAL A 64 15.95 -1.65 -3.71
N LEU A 65 15.26 -2.63 -3.10
CA LEU A 65 15.10 -2.73 -1.64
C LEU A 65 16.36 -3.22 -0.92
N ILE A 66 17.28 -3.89 -1.63
CA ILE A 66 18.57 -4.35 -1.10
C ILE A 66 19.74 -3.48 -1.52
N SER A 67 19.49 -2.44 -2.33
CA SER A 67 20.52 -1.55 -2.88
C SER A 67 21.11 -0.55 -1.88
N GLY A 68 20.39 -0.26 -0.78
CA GLY A 68 20.76 0.80 0.18
C GLY A 68 20.49 2.23 -0.31
N HIS A 69 19.98 2.43 -1.52
CA HIS A 69 19.63 3.75 -2.05
C HIS A 69 18.28 4.24 -1.52
N HIS A 70 18.28 4.94 -0.37
CA HIS A 70 17.07 5.41 0.30
C HIS A 70 16.10 6.19 -0.60
N ALA A 71 16.61 7.06 -1.49
CA ALA A 71 15.77 7.83 -2.41
C ALA A 71 15.03 6.93 -3.42
N GLU A 72 15.73 5.94 -4.00
CA GLU A 72 15.12 4.99 -4.94
C GLU A 72 14.15 4.05 -4.23
N ILE A 73 14.44 3.67 -2.98
CA ILE A 73 13.51 2.89 -2.14
C ILE A 73 12.23 3.69 -1.89
N ALA A 74 12.32 4.97 -1.51
CA ALA A 74 11.15 5.82 -1.28
C ALA A 74 10.30 5.97 -2.55
N LYS A 75 10.95 6.22 -3.69
CA LYS A 75 10.27 6.31 -5.00
C LYS A 75 9.60 5.00 -5.39
N TRP A 76 10.28 3.87 -5.17
CA TRP A 76 9.72 2.54 -5.41
C TRP A 76 8.50 2.28 -4.51
N ARG A 77 8.60 2.58 -3.21
CA ARG A 77 7.50 2.43 -2.25
C ARG A 77 6.28 3.25 -2.68
N ARG A 78 6.49 4.51 -3.06
CA ARG A 78 5.43 5.39 -3.57
C ARG A 78 4.78 4.81 -4.84
N LYS A 79 5.59 4.36 -5.81
CA LYS A 79 5.10 3.74 -7.04
C LYS A 79 4.27 2.49 -6.78
N GLU A 80 4.73 1.59 -5.90
CA GLU A 80 3.97 0.37 -5.58
C GLU A 80 2.69 0.65 -4.79
N SER A 81 2.69 1.65 -3.89
CA SER A 81 1.49 2.13 -3.20
C SER A 81 0.44 2.61 -4.21
N LEU A 82 0.84 3.46 -5.17
CA LEU A 82 -0.03 3.92 -6.26
C LEU A 82 -0.53 2.76 -7.12
N ARG A 83 0.36 1.84 -7.52
CA ARG A 83 0.00 0.66 -8.33
C ARG A 83 -1.02 -0.22 -7.61
N ARG A 84 -0.81 -0.50 -6.33
CA ARG A 84 -1.73 -1.31 -5.52
C ARG A 84 -3.07 -0.63 -5.34
N THR A 85 -3.07 0.68 -5.13
CA THR A 85 -4.28 1.50 -5.01
C THR A 85 -5.07 1.50 -6.32
N LEU A 86 -4.40 1.76 -7.45
CA LEU A 86 -5.01 1.70 -8.79
C LEU A 86 -5.69 0.35 -9.06
N ASN A 87 -5.01 -0.75 -8.70
CA ASN A 87 -5.50 -2.10 -9.01
C ASN A 87 -6.61 -2.59 -8.08
N ARG A 88 -6.64 -2.15 -6.81
CA ARG A 88 -7.54 -2.72 -5.79
C ARG A 88 -8.63 -1.75 -5.33
N ARG A 89 -8.33 -0.46 -5.29
CA ARG A 89 -9.19 0.60 -4.76
C ARG A 89 -9.00 1.90 -5.57
N PRO A 90 -9.31 1.88 -6.89
CA PRO A 90 -9.16 3.06 -7.74
C PRO A 90 -9.97 4.26 -7.25
N ASP A 91 -11.07 4.01 -6.53
CA ASP A 91 -11.91 5.02 -5.88
C ASP A 91 -11.16 5.90 -4.87
N LEU A 92 -10.05 5.41 -4.30
CA LEU A 92 -9.21 6.20 -3.39
C LEU A 92 -8.36 7.22 -4.15
N LEU A 93 -7.96 6.94 -5.38
CA LEU A 93 -7.15 7.86 -6.19
C LEU A 93 -7.91 9.14 -6.54
N GLU A 94 -9.24 9.08 -6.63
CA GLU A 94 -10.09 10.26 -6.89
C GLU A 94 -10.09 11.24 -5.73
N LYS A 95 -9.79 10.77 -4.52
CA LYS A 95 -9.84 11.55 -3.27
C LYS A 95 -8.47 11.85 -2.69
N ALA A 96 -7.45 11.09 -3.09
CA ALA A 96 -6.08 11.26 -2.63
C ALA A 96 -5.47 12.56 -3.14
N ASN A 97 -4.64 13.20 -2.31
CA ASN A 97 -3.90 14.39 -2.71
C ASN A 97 -2.63 13.98 -3.47
N LEU A 98 -2.76 13.84 -4.79
CA LEU A 98 -1.69 13.38 -5.67
C LEU A 98 -0.80 14.53 -6.14
N SER A 99 0.51 14.35 -6.05
CA SER A 99 1.49 15.29 -6.62
C SER A 99 1.67 15.10 -8.14
N ASP A 100 2.29 16.07 -8.80
CA ASP A 100 2.66 15.95 -10.23
C ASP A 100 3.58 14.73 -10.48
N GLU A 101 4.40 14.35 -9.50
CA GLU A 101 5.24 13.15 -9.59
C GLU A 101 4.40 11.86 -9.50
N ASP A 102 3.38 11.84 -8.65
CA ASP A 102 2.46 10.70 -8.52
C ASP A 102 1.67 10.46 -9.80
N LEU A 103 1.22 11.54 -10.45
CA LEU A 103 0.52 11.47 -11.73
C LEU A 103 1.42 10.86 -12.82
N LYS A 104 2.69 11.27 -12.89
CA LYS A 104 3.68 10.68 -13.80
C LYS A 104 3.92 9.20 -13.50
N LEU A 105 3.99 8.82 -12.23
CA LEU A 105 4.13 7.42 -11.82
C LEU A 105 2.89 6.60 -12.21
N LEU A 106 1.68 7.13 -12.04
CA LEU A 106 0.43 6.47 -12.45
C LEU A 106 0.38 6.23 -13.97
N ASP A 107 0.79 7.22 -14.76
CA ASP A 107 0.85 7.06 -16.22
C ASP A 107 1.88 6.01 -16.64
N ALA A 108 3.05 5.98 -15.97
CA ALA A 108 4.04 4.93 -16.19
C ALA A 108 3.50 3.53 -15.80
N ILE A 109 2.77 3.41 -14.69
CA ILE A 109 2.15 2.15 -14.26
C ILE A 109 1.11 1.66 -15.28
N ARG A 110 0.25 2.56 -15.78
CA ARG A 110 -0.75 2.22 -16.81
C ARG A 110 -0.10 1.76 -18.11
N ALA A 111 1.02 2.39 -18.50
CA ALA A 111 1.79 1.98 -19.67
C ALA A 111 2.44 0.59 -19.49
N GLU A 112 3.01 0.31 -18.30
CA GLU A 112 3.57 -1.01 -17.97
C GLU A 112 2.52 -2.12 -18.03
N GLN A 113 1.34 -1.89 -17.45
CA GLN A 113 0.24 -2.86 -17.44
C GLN A 113 -0.27 -3.16 -18.86
N LYS A 114 -0.40 -2.13 -19.70
CA LYS A 114 -0.80 -2.31 -21.09
C LYS A 114 0.22 -3.15 -21.89
N CYS A 115 1.52 -2.93 -21.66
CA CYS A 115 2.57 -3.76 -22.27
C CYS A 115 2.52 -5.21 -21.78
N GLU A 116 2.26 -5.45 -20.49
CA GLU A 116 2.13 -6.81 -19.94
C GLU A 116 0.93 -7.56 -20.54
N GLU A 117 -0.21 -6.88 -20.72
CA GLU A 117 -1.40 -7.43 -21.39
C GLU A 117 -1.12 -7.79 -22.86
N ASP A 118 -0.50 -6.89 -23.63
CA ASP A 118 -0.14 -7.12 -25.04
C ASP A 118 0.87 -8.28 -25.23
N THR A 119 1.68 -8.57 -24.21
CA THR A 119 2.65 -9.68 -24.22
C THR A 119 2.04 -11.00 -23.76
N GLY A 120 1.03 -10.93 -22.87
CA GLY A 120 0.27 -12.07 -22.37
C GLY A 120 -0.68 -12.69 -23.40
N GLU A 121 -1.23 -11.90 -24.33
CA GLU A 121 -2.09 -12.39 -25.42
C GLU A 121 -1.34 -13.14 -26.55
N ARG A 122 0.00 -13.18 -26.52
CA ARG A 122 0.83 -13.86 -27.53
C ARG A 122 1.31 -15.26 -27.15
N ASN A 123 0.85 -15.83 -26.03
CA ASN A 123 1.18 -17.20 -25.61
C ASN A 123 -0.03 -18.13 -25.64
#